data_AF-A0A8X7MP32-F1
#
_entry.id   AF-A0A8X7MP32-F1
#
_cell.length_a   1.000
_cell.length_b   1.000
_cell.length_c   1.000
_cell.angle_alpha   90.00
_cell.angle_beta   90.00
_cell.angle_gamma   90.00
#
_symmetry.space_group_name_H-M   'P 1'
#
loop_
_entity.id
_entity.type
_entity.pdbx_description
1 polymer ?
#
loop_
_entity_poly.entity_id
_entity_poly.type
_entity_poly.pdbx_seq_one_letter_code
_entity_poly.pdbx_strand_id
1 'polypeptide(L)'
;MLDPVVRDKIKFSSKASELVDYVPVSKLRKAMGGTMQWEWDYIEPTAAENALLKDTQTRDAVRKEHNELNSRFEEVTRAWVNTKDDSDQAAKDLNYRRHVLGKQLRLKQFQLNPYIRARNIYQRNGTLKEDGSWLWTYPQADGKVVEQVVGDVVNTRCSVLDYSPWEDRQGGGERPTSLDESQEQSQYLRFGVGRSAT
;
A
#
# COMPACT_ATOMS: atom_id res chain seq x y z
N MET A 1 -15.24 -21.07 -27.88
CA MET A 1 -14.67 -19.75 -28.27
C MET A 1 -14.75 -18.82 -27.08
N LEU A 2 -13.72 -18.04 -26.78
CA LEU A 2 -13.74 -17.06 -25.68
C LEU A 2 -14.61 -15.85 -26.01
N ASP A 3 -15.30 -15.36 -24.98
CA ASP A 3 -16.09 -14.13 -24.99
C ASP A 3 -15.28 -12.92 -25.51
N PRO A 4 -15.84 -12.05 -26.36
CA PRO A 4 -15.12 -10.91 -26.94
C PRO A 4 -14.53 -9.94 -25.92
N VAL A 5 -15.25 -9.65 -24.82
CA VAL A 5 -14.78 -8.69 -23.80
C VAL A 5 -13.58 -9.25 -23.04
N VAL A 6 -13.55 -10.56 -22.79
CA VAL A 6 -12.40 -11.24 -22.19
C VAL A 6 -11.23 -11.30 -23.17
N ARG A 7 -11.51 -11.54 -24.45
CA ARG A 7 -10.48 -11.59 -25.51
C ARG A 7 -9.71 -10.28 -25.62
N ASP A 8 -10.39 -9.14 -25.50
CA ASP A 8 -9.73 -7.83 -25.60
C ASP A 8 -8.76 -7.55 -24.45
N LYS A 9 -8.96 -8.15 -23.28
CA LYS A 9 -8.08 -8.03 -22.11
C LYS A 9 -6.82 -8.89 -22.20
N ILE A 10 -6.80 -9.89 -23.08
CA ILE A 10 -5.67 -10.81 -23.24
C ILE A 10 -4.83 -10.35 -24.43
N LYS A 11 -3.62 -9.83 -24.16
CA LYS A 11 -2.64 -9.46 -25.20
C LYS A 11 -1.48 -10.43 -25.15
N PHE A 12 -1.27 -11.16 -26.24
CA PHE A 12 -0.08 -11.98 -26.43
C PHE A 12 0.97 -11.14 -27.15
N SER A 13 2.19 -11.11 -26.63
CA SER A 13 3.32 -10.42 -27.26
C SER A 13 4.49 -11.37 -27.34
N SER A 14 5.21 -11.31 -28.46
CA SER A 14 6.51 -11.99 -28.60
C SER A 14 7.70 -11.05 -28.47
N LYS A 15 7.46 -9.73 -28.61
CA LYS A 15 8.49 -8.68 -28.63
C LYS A 15 8.12 -7.53 -27.71
N ALA A 16 9.13 -6.90 -27.12
CA ALA A 16 8.96 -5.72 -26.26
C ALA A 16 8.21 -4.57 -26.95
N SER A 17 8.42 -4.39 -28.26
CA SER A 17 7.79 -3.32 -29.05
C SER A 17 6.26 -3.42 -29.09
N GLU A 18 5.69 -4.61 -28.93
CA GLU A 18 4.24 -4.85 -28.90
C GLU A 18 3.61 -4.53 -27.53
N LEU A 19 4.44 -4.32 -26.49
CA LEU A 19 4.01 -4.04 -25.12
C LEU A 19 4.13 -2.57 -24.71
N VAL A 20 4.68 -1.72 -25.58
CA VAL A 20 5.01 -0.31 -25.25
C VAL A 20 3.78 0.48 -24.81
N ASP A 21 2.62 0.20 -25.40
CA ASP A 21 1.36 0.85 -25.06
C ASP A 21 0.87 0.52 -23.64
N TYR A 22 1.38 -0.57 -23.04
CA TYR A 22 0.96 -1.08 -21.73
C TYR A 22 2.03 -0.91 -20.66
N VAL A 23 3.29 -1.12 -21.00
CA VAL A 23 4.42 -1.09 -20.07
C VAL A 23 5.55 -0.27 -20.67
N PRO A 24 6.00 0.80 -19.99
CA PRO A 24 7.14 1.59 -20.45
C PRO A 24 8.40 0.73 -20.63
N VAL A 25 9.11 0.94 -21.74
CA VAL A 25 10.36 0.23 -22.08
C VAL A 25 11.43 0.39 -20.98
N SER A 26 11.39 1.49 -20.24
CA SER A 26 12.24 1.76 -19.08
C SER A 26 12.03 0.80 -17.90
N LYS A 27 10.90 0.09 -17.84
CA LYS A 27 10.60 -0.90 -16.80
C LYS A 27 10.79 -2.34 -17.28
N LEU A 28 11.17 -2.53 -18.54
CA LEU A 28 11.46 -3.85 -19.12
C LEU A 28 12.96 -4.10 -19.09
N ARG A 29 13.34 -5.34 -18.71
CA ARG A 29 14.75 -5.76 -18.69
C ARG A 29 15.35 -5.76 -20.09
N LYS A 30 16.66 -5.53 -20.20
CA LYS A 30 17.38 -5.64 -21.49
C LYS A 30 17.20 -6.98 -22.18
N ALA A 31 17.23 -8.09 -21.42
CA ALA A 31 16.98 -9.43 -21.96
C ALA A 31 15.59 -9.60 -22.60
N MET A 32 14.62 -8.73 -22.23
CA MET A 32 13.27 -8.71 -22.78
C MET A 32 13.07 -7.59 -23.82
N GLY A 33 14.14 -6.96 -24.30
CA GLY A 33 14.08 -5.85 -25.27
C GLY A 33 13.76 -4.47 -24.68
N GLY A 34 13.93 -4.30 -23.36
CA GLY A 34 13.80 -3.01 -22.68
C GLY A 34 15.14 -2.30 -22.40
N THR A 35 15.11 -1.24 -21.60
CA THR A 35 16.33 -0.47 -21.24
C THR A 35 16.79 -0.68 -19.79
N MET A 36 16.00 -1.38 -18.98
CA MET A 36 16.32 -1.63 -17.56
C MET A 36 17.51 -2.59 -17.44
N GLN A 37 18.59 -2.08 -16.86
CA GLN A 37 19.80 -2.81 -16.51
C GLN A 37 19.66 -3.41 -15.11
N TRP A 38 18.73 -4.34 -14.97
CA TRP A 38 18.49 -5.04 -13.72
C TRP A 38 18.55 -6.56 -13.93
N GLU A 39 19.30 -7.21 -13.07
CA GLU A 39 19.42 -8.65 -12.98
C GLU A 39 18.89 -9.12 -11.63
N TRP A 40 18.26 -10.29 -11.62
CA TRP A 40 17.76 -10.87 -10.39
C TRP A 40 18.94 -11.43 -9.58
N ASP A 41 19.09 -10.92 -8.37
CA ASP A 41 20.03 -11.45 -7.38
C ASP A 41 19.26 -11.89 -6.13
N TYR A 42 19.55 -13.12 -5.67
CA TYR A 42 18.91 -13.67 -4.49
C TYR A 42 19.80 -13.44 -3.26
N ILE A 43 19.44 -12.44 -2.46
CA ILE A 43 20.09 -12.16 -1.20
C ILE A 43 19.76 -13.29 -0.21
N GLU A 44 20.77 -14.00 0.28
CA GLU A 44 20.59 -15.08 1.27
C GLU A 44 20.19 -14.54 2.66
N PRO A 45 19.44 -15.33 3.46
CA PRO A 45 18.99 -14.89 4.78
C PRO A 45 20.16 -14.89 5.76
N THR A 46 20.14 -13.97 6.73
CA THR A 46 21.15 -13.95 7.79
C THR A 46 20.62 -14.59 9.06
N ALA A 47 21.49 -15.25 9.83
CA ALA A 47 21.08 -15.96 11.06
C ALA A 47 20.44 -15.04 12.12
N ALA A 48 20.80 -13.75 12.13
CA ALA A 48 20.29 -12.75 13.05
C ALA A 48 18.98 -12.09 12.60
N GLU A 49 18.57 -12.28 11.34
CA GLU A 49 17.47 -11.56 10.70
C GLU A 49 16.11 -11.73 11.39
N ASN A 50 15.88 -12.91 11.96
CA ASN A 50 14.61 -13.31 12.56
C ASN A 50 14.68 -13.38 14.09
N ALA A 51 15.62 -12.68 14.72
CA ALA A 51 15.77 -12.67 16.18
C ALA A 51 14.48 -12.24 16.89
N LEU A 52 13.73 -11.29 16.32
CA LEU A 52 12.47 -10.79 16.88
C LEU A 52 11.36 -11.85 16.95
N LEU A 53 11.41 -12.91 16.13
CA LEU A 53 10.43 -14.00 16.22
C LEU A 53 10.51 -14.76 17.55
N LYS A 54 11.64 -14.67 18.26
CA LYS A 54 11.84 -15.29 19.57
C LYS A 54 11.25 -14.45 20.72
N ASP A 55 10.97 -13.17 20.48
CA ASP A 55 10.34 -12.30 21.48
C ASP A 55 8.82 -12.55 21.55
N THR A 56 8.47 -13.58 22.31
CA THR A 56 7.08 -13.99 22.51
C THR A 56 6.29 -13.04 23.41
N GLN A 57 6.97 -12.37 24.36
CA GLN A 57 6.32 -11.47 25.31
C GLN A 57 5.80 -10.22 24.61
N THR A 58 6.64 -9.54 23.83
CA THR A 58 6.22 -8.36 23.07
C THR A 58 5.20 -8.73 22.00
N ARG A 59 5.40 -9.88 21.32
CA ARG A 59 4.43 -10.41 20.36
C ARG A 59 3.04 -10.50 20.97
N ASP A 60 2.92 -11.13 22.13
CA ASP A 60 1.62 -11.40 22.75
C ASP A 60 0.96 -10.11 23.25
N ALA A 61 1.75 -9.14 23.72
CA ALA A 61 1.26 -7.81 24.06
C ALA A 61 0.70 -7.06 22.84
N VAL A 62 1.48 -6.95 21.75
CA VAL A 62 1.03 -6.27 20.51
C VAL A 62 -0.16 -7.01 19.88
N ARG A 63 -0.17 -8.34 19.93
CA ARG A 63 -1.28 -9.16 19.43
C ARG A 63 -2.56 -8.95 20.23
N LYS A 64 -2.46 -8.79 21.55
CA LYS A 64 -3.62 -8.46 22.40
C LYS A 64 -4.23 -7.12 21.98
N GLU A 65 -3.43 -6.08 21.83
CA GLU A 65 -3.90 -4.77 21.37
C GLU A 65 -4.54 -4.83 19.97
N HIS A 66 -3.92 -5.59 19.05
CA HIS A 66 -4.48 -5.83 17.73
C HIS A 66 -5.86 -6.51 17.80
N ASN A 67 -6.02 -7.54 18.65
CA ASN A 67 -7.29 -8.23 18.83
C ASN A 67 -8.36 -7.33 19.44
N GLU A 68 -8.00 -6.48 20.40
CA GLU A 68 -8.93 -5.49 20.98
C GLU A 68 -9.45 -4.50 19.94
N LEU A 69 -8.58 -4.02 19.04
CA LEU A 69 -8.99 -3.19 17.91
C LEU A 69 -9.90 -3.96 16.95
N ASN A 70 -9.64 -5.25 16.73
CA ASN A 70 -10.45 -6.07 15.84
C ASN A 70 -11.86 -6.26 16.38
N SER A 71 -12.01 -6.56 17.67
CA SER A 71 -13.32 -6.62 18.33
C SER A 71 -14.10 -5.32 18.18
N ARG A 72 -13.46 -4.16 18.41
CA ARG A 72 -14.10 -2.84 18.23
C ARG A 72 -14.51 -2.59 16.78
N PHE A 73 -13.67 -2.98 15.82
CA PHE A 73 -13.98 -2.86 14.40
C PHE A 73 -15.21 -3.72 14.02
N GLU A 74 -15.29 -4.94 14.54
CA GLU A 74 -16.43 -5.84 14.34
C GLU A 74 -17.71 -5.29 14.96
N GLU A 75 -17.64 -4.77 16.19
CA GLU A 75 -18.77 -4.12 16.88
C GLU A 75 -19.31 -2.93 16.09
N VAL A 76 -18.43 -2.01 15.66
CA VAL A 76 -18.82 -0.84 14.88
C VAL A 76 -19.36 -1.25 13.50
N THR A 77 -18.76 -2.24 12.86
CA THR A 77 -19.26 -2.74 11.57
C THR A 77 -20.65 -3.35 11.72
N ARG A 78 -20.90 -4.12 12.78
CA ARG A 78 -22.22 -4.68 13.07
C ARG A 78 -23.26 -3.57 13.32
N ALA A 79 -22.88 -2.54 14.08
CA ALA A 79 -23.75 -1.39 14.30
C ALA A 79 -24.06 -0.65 12.99
N TRP A 80 -23.07 -0.45 12.13
CA TRP A 80 -23.23 0.19 10.82
C TRP A 80 -24.15 -0.61 9.89
N VAL A 81 -23.96 -1.93 9.77
CA VAL A 81 -24.81 -2.80 8.93
C VAL A 81 -26.27 -2.83 9.39
N ASN A 82 -26.53 -2.59 10.68
CA ASN A 82 -27.88 -2.52 11.23
C ASN A 82 -28.55 -1.14 11.05
N THR A 83 -27.86 -0.16 10.44
CA THR A 83 -28.48 1.12 10.07
C THR A 83 -29.41 0.92 8.86
N LYS A 84 -30.52 1.68 8.84
CA LYS A 84 -31.56 1.50 7.80
C LYS A 84 -31.26 2.27 6.52
N ASP A 85 -30.46 3.33 6.61
CA ASP A 85 -30.16 4.25 5.53
C ASP A 85 -28.74 4.79 5.69
N ASP A 86 -27.91 4.57 4.67
CA ASP A 86 -26.51 5.03 4.61
C ASP A 86 -26.38 6.56 4.55
N SER A 87 -27.46 7.27 4.22
CA SER A 87 -27.48 8.74 4.17
C SER A 87 -27.64 9.39 5.55
N ASP A 88 -28.05 8.62 6.58
CA ASP A 88 -28.20 9.08 7.95
C ASP A 88 -26.84 9.50 8.55
N GLN A 89 -26.84 10.55 9.36
CA GLN A 89 -25.66 11.05 10.04
C GLN A 89 -25.06 9.99 10.98
N ALA A 90 -25.91 9.17 11.60
CA ALA A 90 -25.46 8.05 12.44
C ALA A 90 -24.72 6.98 11.62
N ALA A 91 -25.21 6.64 10.43
CA ALA A 91 -24.55 5.70 9.52
C ALA A 91 -23.21 6.24 9.03
N LYS A 92 -23.14 7.54 8.70
CA LYS A 92 -21.90 8.22 8.30
C LYS A 92 -20.85 8.24 9.41
N ASP A 93 -21.23 8.53 10.66
CA ASP A 93 -20.31 8.51 11.80
C ASP A 93 -19.79 7.10 12.08
N LEU A 94 -20.66 6.08 12.06
CA LEU A 94 -20.24 4.68 12.23
C LEU A 94 -19.29 4.23 11.12
N ASN A 95 -19.56 4.61 9.87
CA ASN A 95 -18.66 4.31 8.77
C ASN A 95 -17.30 5.02 8.93
N TYR A 96 -17.29 6.28 9.34
CA TYR A 96 -16.06 7.02 9.64
C TYR A 96 -15.24 6.32 10.75
N ARG A 97 -15.88 5.95 11.87
CA ARG A 97 -15.23 5.20 12.96
C ARG A 97 -14.67 3.87 12.49
N ARG A 98 -15.43 3.12 11.69
CA ARG A 98 -14.98 1.87 11.07
C ARG A 98 -13.73 2.10 10.22
N HIS A 99 -13.70 3.14 9.40
CA HIS A 99 -12.52 3.48 8.60
C HIS A 99 -11.30 3.81 9.47
N VAL A 100 -11.47 4.61 10.53
CA VAL A 100 -10.38 4.93 11.47
C VAL A 100 -9.84 3.68 12.14
N LEU A 101 -10.72 2.80 12.63
CA LEU A 101 -10.34 1.52 13.23
C LEU A 101 -9.60 0.61 12.24
N GLY A 102 -10.03 0.56 10.97
CA GLY A 102 -9.33 -0.17 9.92
C GLY A 102 -7.90 0.31 9.69
N LYS A 103 -7.66 1.64 9.79
CA LYS A 103 -6.31 2.20 9.70
C LYS A 103 -5.47 1.88 10.94
N GLN A 104 -6.04 1.95 12.13
CA GLN A 104 -5.36 1.55 13.36
C GLN A 104 -4.97 0.07 13.36
N LEU A 105 -5.86 -0.81 12.90
CA LEU A 105 -5.59 -2.23 12.69
C LEU A 105 -4.41 -2.45 11.75
N ARG A 106 -4.38 -1.76 10.62
CA ARG A 106 -3.26 -1.83 9.68
C ARG A 106 -1.93 -1.43 10.34
N LEU A 107 -1.90 -0.33 11.09
CA LEU A 107 -0.68 0.10 11.79
C LEU A 107 -0.24 -0.94 12.82
N LYS A 108 -1.17 -1.50 13.60
CA LYS A 108 -0.87 -2.58 14.55
C LYS A 108 -0.39 -3.86 13.87
N GLN A 109 -0.92 -4.19 12.70
CA GLN A 109 -0.43 -5.32 11.91
C GLN A 109 1.03 -5.12 11.48
N PHE A 110 1.43 -3.91 11.09
CA PHE A 110 2.83 -3.62 10.79
C PHE A 110 3.73 -3.73 12.01
N GLN A 111 3.26 -3.30 13.19
CA GLN A 111 3.98 -3.52 14.44
C GLN A 111 4.10 -5.00 14.82
N LEU A 112 3.08 -5.81 14.51
CA LEU A 112 3.05 -7.24 14.81
C LEU A 112 3.92 -8.07 13.85
N ASN A 113 4.03 -7.66 12.59
CA ASN A 113 4.70 -8.40 11.52
C ASN A 113 6.10 -8.94 11.89
N PRO A 114 7.03 -8.15 12.45
CA PRO A 114 8.38 -8.63 12.79
C PRO A 114 8.41 -9.80 13.80
N TYR A 115 7.33 -9.98 14.57
CA TYR A 115 7.22 -11.00 15.60
C TYR A 115 6.50 -12.28 15.13
N ILE A 116 5.79 -12.24 14.00
CA ILE A 116 4.98 -13.36 13.51
C ILE A 116 5.44 -13.93 12.18
N ARG A 117 6.15 -13.15 11.36
CA ARG A 117 6.62 -13.58 10.04
C ARG A 117 8.11 -13.31 9.87
N ALA A 118 8.79 -14.24 9.20
CA ALA A 118 10.16 -14.03 8.77
C ALA A 118 10.24 -12.93 7.71
N ARG A 119 11.41 -12.29 7.60
CA ARG A 119 11.69 -11.34 6.53
C ARG A 119 11.78 -12.05 5.17
N ASN A 120 11.29 -11.38 4.13
CA ASN A 120 11.31 -11.91 2.76
C ASN A 120 12.41 -11.24 1.90
N ILE A 121 12.60 -11.71 0.67
CA ILE A 121 13.58 -11.13 -0.27
C ILE A 121 13.36 -9.64 -0.54
N TYR A 122 12.10 -9.19 -0.61
CA TYR A 122 11.76 -7.79 -0.86
C TYR A 122 12.11 -6.88 0.33
N GLN A 123 12.12 -7.40 1.54
CA GLN A 123 12.59 -6.67 2.72
C GLN A 123 14.11 -6.68 2.86
N ARG A 124 14.78 -7.70 2.33
CA ARG A 124 16.25 -7.80 2.30
C ARG A 124 16.85 -6.88 1.25
N ASN A 125 16.23 -6.79 0.07
CA ASN A 125 16.67 -5.90 -1.01
C ASN A 125 16.18 -4.45 -0.87
N GLY A 126 15.46 -4.13 0.23
CA GLY A 126 14.94 -2.79 0.52
C GLY A 126 13.75 -2.34 -0.34
N THR A 127 13.23 -3.20 -1.22
CA THR A 127 12.06 -2.90 -2.07
C THR A 127 10.78 -2.77 -1.25
N LEU A 128 10.61 -3.58 -0.19
CA LEU A 128 9.52 -3.48 0.77
C LEU A 128 10.05 -2.93 2.09
N LYS A 129 9.55 -1.76 2.49
CA LYS A 129 9.88 -1.14 3.76
C LYS A 129 8.99 -1.68 4.90
N GLU A 130 9.40 -1.48 6.15
CA GLU A 130 8.66 -1.94 7.33
C GLU A 130 7.32 -1.22 7.52
N ASP A 131 7.18 -0.01 6.97
CA ASP A 131 5.92 0.72 6.92
C ASP A 131 4.93 0.11 5.91
N GLY A 132 5.34 -0.85 5.08
CA GLY A 132 4.55 -1.47 4.02
C GLY A 132 4.52 -0.69 2.71
N SER A 133 5.35 0.36 2.58
CA SER A 133 5.58 1.03 1.31
C SER A 133 6.55 0.24 0.43
N TRP A 134 6.36 0.37 -0.88
CA TRP A 134 7.20 -0.26 -1.89
C TRP A 134 8.03 0.81 -2.58
N LEU A 135 9.34 0.58 -2.69
CA LEU A 135 10.25 1.38 -3.48
C LEU A 135 10.76 0.51 -4.63
N TRP A 136 10.22 0.74 -5.83
CA TRP A 136 10.71 0.10 -7.04
C TRP A 136 11.81 0.95 -7.65
N THR A 137 12.98 0.35 -7.88
CA THR A 137 14.10 0.99 -8.55
C THR A 137 14.32 0.33 -9.91
N TYR A 138 14.42 1.15 -10.95
CA TYR A 138 14.61 0.72 -12.33
C TYR A 138 15.91 1.35 -12.88
N PRO A 139 17.07 0.73 -12.60
CA PRO A 139 18.35 1.22 -13.10
C PRO A 139 18.39 1.13 -14.63
N GLN A 140 18.77 2.21 -15.29
CA GLN A 140 18.90 2.29 -16.75
C GLN A 140 20.36 2.10 -17.17
N ALA A 141 20.57 1.76 -18.44
CA ALA A 141 21.91 1.71 -19.06
C ALA A 141 22.68 3.03 -18.95
N ASP A 142 21.96 4.16 -18.99
CA ASP A 142 22.51 5.52 -18.96
C ASP A 142 22.95 5.97 -17.55
N GLY A 143 22.92 5.06 -16.56
CA GLY A 143 23.23 5.35 -15.16
C GLY A 143 22.10 6.07 -14.40
N LYS A 144 21.03 6.49 -15.08
CA LYS A 144 19.82 7.03 -14.43
C LYS A 144 19.06 5.93 -13.71
N VAL A 145 18.61 6.19 -12.49
CA VAL A 145 17.71 5.29 -11.75
C VAL A 145 16.32 5.92 -11.75
N VAL A 146 15.35 5.22 -12.33
CA VAL A 146 13.95 5.64 -12.24
C VAL A 146 13.37 4.98 -10.99
N GLU A 147 12.82 5.78 -10.09
CA GLU A 147 12.21 5.29 -8.86
C GLU A 147 10.69 5.40 -8.94
N GLN A 148 9.99 4.42 -8.35
CA GLN A 148 8.55 4.46 -8.18
C GLN A 148 8.21 4.03 -6.76
N VAL A 149 7.72 4.99 -5.97
CA VAL A 149 7.20 4.72 -4.64
C VAL A 149 5.72 4.37 -4.74
N VAL A 150 5.31 3.27 -4.11
CA VAL A 150 3.92 2.82 -4.04
C VAL A 150 3.54 2.63 -2.58
N GLY A 151 2.33 3.06 -2.21
CA GLY A 151 1.80 2.85 -0.86
C GLY A 151 2.20 3.91 0.17
N ASP A 152 3.09 4.84 -0.16
CA ASP A 152 3.49 5.95 0.71
C ASP A 152 2.29 6.78 1.17
N VAL A 153 1.46 7.20 0.21
CA VAL A 153 0.21 7.95 0.46
C VAL A 153 -0.75 7.17 1.37
N VAL A 154 -0.84 5.85 1.22
CA VAL A 154 -1.80 5.03 1.99
C VAL A 154 -1.33 4.80 3.43
N ASN A 155 -0.03 4.97 3.69
CA ASN A 155 0.57 4.86 5.01
C ASN A 155 0.63 6.22 5.74
N THR A 156 0.87 7.31 5.02
CA THR A 156 0.95 8.67 5.56
C THR A 156 -0.42 9.36 5.67
N ARG A 157 -1.35 9.08 4.75
CA ARG A 157 -2.71 9.63 4.80
C ARG A 157 -3.64 8.76 5.63
N CYS A 158 -3.55 9.00 6.94
CA CYS A 158 -4.63 8.61 7.84
C CYS A 158 -5.91 9.46 7.64
N SER A 159 -6.01 10.33 6.63
CA SER A 159 -7.26 11.06 6.30
C SER A 159 -8.29 10.14 5.61
N VAL A 160 -9.50 10.06 6.17
CA VAL A 160 -10.63 9.27 5.63
C VAL A 160 -11.18 9.86 4.31
N LEU A 161 -10.67 11.02 3.89
CA LEU A 161 -11.17 11.79 2.75
C LEU A 161 -10.68 11.29 1.38
N ASP A 162 -9.68 10.42 1.33
CA ASP A 162 -9.15 9.87 0.07
C ASP A 162 -9.86 8.56 -0.34
N TYR A 163 -11.03 8.25 0.23
CA TYR A 163 -11.86 7.17 -0.26
C TYR A 163 -12.40 7.55 -1.65
N SER A 164 -11.70 7.11 -2.69
CA SER A 164 -12.27 7.00 -4.02
C SER A 164 -12.99 5.65 -4.09
N PRO A 165 -14.32 5.65 -4.33
CA PRO A 165 -15.12 4.45 -4.54
C PRO A 165 -14.45 3.43 -5.46
N TRP A 166 -14.80 2.16 -5.29
CA TRP A 166 -14.34 1.09 -6.17
C TRP A 166 -14.76 1.30 -7.65
N GLU A 167 -15.80 2.11 -7.87
CA GLU A 167 -16.36 2.50 -9.17
C GLU A 167 -15.43 3.46 -9.93
N ASP A 168 -14.80 4.41 -9.24
CA ASP A 168 -13.84 5.35 -9.82
C ASP A 168 -12.58 4.65 -10.35
N ARG A 169 -12.26 3.46 -9.84
CA ARG A 169 -11.13 2.64 -10.32
C ARG A 169 -11.43 1.87 -11.61
N GLN A 170 -12.69 1.76 -12.02
CA GLN A 170 -13.10 1.09 -13.26
C GLN A 170 -13.17 2.07 -14.44
N GLY A 171 -13.32 3.36 -14.18
CA GLY A 171 -13.22 4.40 -15.20
C GLY A 171 -11.77 4.66 -15.57
N GLY A 172 -11.44 4.65 -16.87
CA GLY A 172 -10.10 5.01 -17.38
C GLY A 172 -9.72 6.49 -17.20
N GLY A 173 -10.12 7.12 -16.09
CA GLY A 173 -9.72 8.46 -15.71
C GLY A 173 -8.33 8.44 -15.09
N GLU A 174 -7.49 9.41 -15.48
CA GLU A 174 -6.14 9.57 -14.92
C GLU A 174 -6.20 9.74 -13.41
N ARG A 175 -5.32 9.02 -12.70
CA ARG A 175 -5.09 9.25 -11.26
C ARG A 175 -4.67 10.70 -11.07
N PRO A 176 -5.24 11.45 -10.11
CA PRO A 176 -4.78 12.79 -9.81
C PRO A 176 -3.30 12.74 -9.46
N THR A 177 -2.48 13.31 -10.34
CA THR A 177 -1.04 13.46 -10.13
C THR A 177 -0.87 14.76 -9.38
N SER A 178 -0.58 14.65 -8.08
CA SER A 178 -0.39 15.73 -7.09
C SER A 178 -1.65 16.53 -6.72
N LEU A 179 -1.97 16.51 -5.42
CA LEU A 179 -2.86 17.47 -4.78
C LEU A 179 -1.97 18.50 -4.09
N ASP A 180 -2.31 19.78 -4.27
CA ASP A 180 -1.66 20.98 -3.76
C ASP A 180 -1.37 20.90 -2.25
N GLU A 181 -0.08 20.88 -1.89
CA GLU A 181 0.45 20.78 -0.52
C GLU A 181 -0.10 21.88 0.42
N SER A 182 -0.57 23.00 -0.14
CA SER A 182 -1.08 24.14 0.64
C SER A 182 -2.40 23.84 1.36
N GLN A 183 -3.24 22.96 0.79
CA GLN A 183 -4.50 22.57 1.42
C GLN A 183 -4.31 21.54 2.55
N GLU A 184 -3.28 20.69 2.44
CA GLU A 184 -2.90 19.75 3.50
C GLU A 184 -2.37 20.50 4.74
N GLN A 185 -1.43 21.45 4.56
CA GLN A 185 -0.82 22.17 5.70
C GLN A 185 -1.84 22.99 6.53
N SER A 186 -2.84 23.57 5.89
CA SER A 186 -3.87 24.38 6.57
C SER A 186 -4.73 23.55 7.53
N GLN A 187 -4.94 22.26 7.25
CA GLN A 187 -5.74 21.38 8.12
C GLN A 187 -4.91 20.71 9.22
N TYR A 188 -3.61 20.47 9.00
CA TYR A 188 -2.70 19.98 10.06
C TYR A 188 -2.60 20.96 11.24
N LEU A 189 -2.58 22.27 10.98
CA LEU A 189 -2.52 23.30 12.02
C LEU A 189 -3.79 23.38 12.89
N ARG A 190 -4.96 22.91 12.39
CA ARG A 190 -6.22 22.92 13.17
C ARG A 190 -6.31 21.82 14.23
N PHE A 191 -5.53 20.75 14.12
CA PHE A 191 -5.63 19.59 15.02
C PHE A 191 -4.41 19.39 15.92
N GLY A 192 -3.54 20.41 16.03
CA GLY A 192 -2.50 20.46 17.06
C GLY A 192 -1.35 19.46 16.90
N VAL A 193 -1.29 18.71 15.80
CA VAL A 193 -0.13 17.86 15.48
C VAL A 193 0.85 18.69 14.65
N GLY A 194 1.56 19.60 15.32
CA GLY A 194 2.68 20.31 14.72
C GLY A 194 3.85 19.34 14.51
N ARG A 195 4.34 19.25 13.27
CA ARG A 195 5.73 18.86 13.03
C ARG A 195 6.60 19.92 13.71
N SER A 196 7.37 19.53 14.73
CA SER A 196 8.48 20.36 15.21
C SER A 196 9.49 20.46 14.07
N ALA A 197 9.57 21.63 13.45
CA ALA A 197 10.60 21.95 12.49
C ALA A 197 11.81 22.53 13.24
N THR A 198 12.81 21.66 13.47
CA THR A 198 14.27 21.93 13.46
C THR A 198 14.98 20.62 13.73
#